data_AF-A0A7S2XTL2-F1
#
_entry.id   AF-A0A7S2XTL2-F1
#
_cell.length_a   1.000
_cell.length_b   1.000
_cell.length_c   1.000
_cell.angle_alpha   90.00
_cell.angle_beta   90.00
_cell.angle_gamma   90.00
#
_symmetry.space_group_name_H-M   'P 1'
#
loop_
_entity.id
_entity.type
_entity.pdbx_description
1 polymer ?
#
loop_
_entity_poly.entity_id
_entity_poly.type
_entity_poly.pdbx_seq_one_letter_code
_entity_poly.pdbx_strand_id
1 'polypeptide(L)'
;MTSHSVLLVDTSGSMRNSDVSGSKSRLEAVWIAVAQDYVAQRITAGHAGSTDAVTIILMGETAKLHPVINCVPTDWVLYNALMDQIMNRHSIQHVSPRGHGCYKPSMEMAEQILTQYESSSCALVLGAFSDGRPSDYYVERVQAQRSERLHPTTPTDSNSDNVASLKKGEKPGDESSMIESLSGMVGRMASKLGRRLTVAMIGMGSADKFDALQSMANEADKYGARGVFQLPSLTSSAMGNAMSSVGTSLINSQTELTSVHCDGGRQRKVRKVTRENRSLIPLWTEVIDKDEFDIYMGDTVNHMIHDTSVPGKFKKAPLQHPEARGVAVKKQPFGEGGERLAYQFYEIAEDGETVVGDPLVAKVSRFVEERENNKTSDWEDHDKFARRFCTLQHRARKAAVAFNEKLDGIVILDDDTARVAFLDCSVYYLSDPEKGEHSVIVERRLEGHFQKWNTNNGWHRESSKRKASDTYAARSSLNVIREDDNDKNIVDDSDSNCIDVDANTVFVTKDEVAQAFSHFSYFHSGKQALICDLQGVYDRPNRRLNFTDPVIHYHVTTKKGKSRRGVYGRTDHGHKGISNFMKTHVCNALCEFVTKGFKIPCVSHLKRQKCNED
;
A
#
# COMPACT_ATOMS: atom_id res chain seq x y z
N MET A 1 3.41 -11.72 -18.56
CA MET A 1 4.12 -10.46 -18.25
C MET A 1 3.96 -10.19 -16.76
N THR A 2 5.07 -9.96 -16.05
CA THR A 2 5.16 -9.81 -14.59
C THR A 2 5.13 -8.36 -14.15
N SER A 3 5.70 -7.47 -14.94
CA SER A 3 5.58 -6.03 -14.74
C SER A 3 5.54 -5.25 -16.05
N HIS A 4 5.02 -4.02 -15.99
CA HIS A 4 5.13 -3.02 -17.06
C HIS A 4 5.44 -1.65 -16.47
N SER A 5 6.55 -1.06 -16.90
CA SER A 5 6.93 0.30 -16.56
C SER A 5 6.69 1.23 -17.74
N VAL A 6 5.82 2.23 -17.58
CA VAL A 6 5.61 3.29 -18.55
C VAL A 6 6.31 4.54 -18.03
N LEU A 7 7.36 4.97 -18.72
CA LEU A 7 8.21 6.10 -18.33
C LEU A 7 7.98 7.28 -19.28
N LEU A 8 7.58 8.41 -18.72
CA LEU A 8 7.40 9.67 -19.41
C LEU A 8 8.66 10.51 -19.26
N VAL A 9 9.29 10.86 -20.36
CA VAL A 9 10.55 11.60 -20.36
C VAL A 9 10.34 12.98 -20.97
N ASP A 10 10.57 14.01 -20.17
CA ASP A 10 10.58 15.38 -20.64
C ASP A 10 11.73 15.59 -21.63
N THR A 11 11.39 16.17 -22.78
CA THR A 11 12.36 16.52 -23.83
C THR A 11 12.31 18.00 -24.16
N SER A 12 11.75 18.83 -23.28
CA SER A 12 11.68 20.28 -23.43
C SER A 12 13.06 20.91 -23.64
N GLY A 13 13.08 22.15 -24.13
CA GLY A 13 14.34 22.87 -24.37
C GLY A 13 15.23 22.99 -23.12
N SER A 14 14.64 23.08 -21.92
CA SER A 14 15.35 23.21 -20.64
C SER A 14 16.09 21.93 -20.23
N MET A 15 15.68 20.78 -20.74
CA MET A 15 16.37 19.50 -20.54
C MET A 15 17.77 19.44 -21.16
N ARG A 16 18.17 20.48 -21.91
CA ARG A 16 19.53 20.65 -22.46
C ARG A 16 20.55 21.10 -21.41
N ASN A 17 20.11 21.66 -20.28
CA ASN A 17 21.00 22.25 -19.29
C ASN A 17 22.04 21.26 -18.78
N SER A 18 23.29 21.71 -18.67
CA SER A 18 24.44 20.93 -18.19
C SER A 18 24.72 21.18 -16.70
N ASP A 19 23.67 21.13 -15.89
CA ASP A 19 23.71 21.44 -14.45
C ASP A 19 23.58 20.21 -13.53
N VAL A 20 23.49 19.01 -14.12
CA VAL A 20 23.53 17.74 -13.39
C VAL A 20 24.95 17.20 -13.38
N SER A 21 25.55 17.12 -12.19
CA SER A 21 26.91 16.60 -12.04
C SER A 21 26.97 15.12 -12.46
N GLY A 22 27.83 14.80 -13.43
CA GLY A 22 28.00 13.44 -13.96
C GLY A 22 27.30 13.17 -15.29
N SER A 23 26.66 14.17 -15.91
CA SER A 23 26.11 14.09 -17.27
C SER A 23 26.37 15.39 -18.05
N LYS A 24 26.20 15.39 -19.38
CA LYS A 24 26.33 16.62 -20.19
C LYS A 24 25.00 17.36 -20.34
N SER A 25 23.89 16.73 -20.00
CA SER A 25 22.56 17.37 -19.96
C SER A 25 21.64 16.66 -18.96
N ARG A 26 20.57 17.34 -18.53
CA ARG A 26 19.49 16.72 -17.74
C ARG A 26 18.89 15.50 -18.46
N LEU A 27 18.62 15.60 -19.76
CA LEU A 27 18.10 14.47 -20.54
C LEU A 27 19.07 13.29 -20.56
N GLU A 28 20.37 13.54 -20.73
CA GLU A 28 21.38 12.48 -20.67
C GLU A 28 21.46 11.83 -19.28
N ALA A 29 21.28 12.60 -18.19
CA ALA A 29 21.19 12.02 -16.85
C ALA A 29 19.99 11.08 -16.72
N VAL A 30 18.84 11.41 -17.32
CA VAL A 30 17.65 10.53 -17.31
C VAL A 30 17.96 9.22 -18.02
N TRP A 31 18.57 9.27 -19.22
CA TRP A 31 18.97 8.07 -19.94
C TRP A 31 19.93 7.19 -19.15
N ILE A 32 20.93 7.80 -18.49
CA ILE A 32 21.88 7.09 -17.62
C ILE A 32 21.13 6.40 -16.46
N ALA A 33 20.26 7.13 -15.74
CA ALA A 33 19.54 6.60 -14.60
C ALA A 33 18.60 5.44 -14.98
N VAL A 34 17.90 5.54 -16.11
CA VAL A 34 17.05 4.45 -16.59
C VAL A 34 17.89 3.24 -17.04
N ALA A 35 18.98 3.45 -17.78
CA ALA A 35 19.81 2.34 -18.26
C ALA A 35 20.55 1.63 -17.11
N GLN A 36 21.26 2.38 -16.27
CA GLN A 36 22.15 1.81 -15.26
C GLN A 36 21.39 1.41 -14.00
N ASP A 37 20.66 2.35 -13.40
CA ASP A 37 20.09 2.20 -12.06
C ASP A 37 18.72 1.51 -12.07
N TYR A 38 17.99 1.58 -13.19
CA TYR A 38 16.73 0.85 -13.34
C TYR A 38 16.90 -0.49 -14.07
N VAL A 39 17.45 -0.50 -15.28
CA VAL A 39 17.53 -1.72 -16.11
C VAL A 39 18.67 -2.63 -15.66
N ALA A 40 19.93 -2.16 -15.73
CA ALA A 40 21.10 -3.02 -15.46
C ALA A 40 21.11 -3.54 -14.02
N GLN A 41 20.88 -2.68 -13.03
CA GLN A 41 20.83 -3.09 -11.62
C GLN A 41 19.82 -4.20 -11.37
N ARG A 42 18.60 -4.10 -11.94
CA ARG A 42 17.56 -5.11 -11.77
C ARG A 42 17.89 -6.42 -12.49
N ILE A 43 18.50 -6.37 -13.68
CA ILE A 43 18.96 -7.57 -14.38
C ILE A 43 20.06 -8.27 -13.58
N THR A 44 21.10 -7.53 -13.16
CA THR A 44 22.23 -8.08 -12.39
C THR A 44 21.80 -8.69 -11.06
N ALA A 45 20.81 -8.09 -10.39
CA ALA A 45 20.24 -8.63 -9.15
C ALA A 45 19.26 -9.80 -9.36
N GLY A 46 18.94 -10.17 -10.60
CA GLY A 46 17.95 -11.22 -10.91
C GLY A 46 16.51 -10.82 -10.59
N HIS A 47 16.20 -9.52 -10.62
CA HIS A 47 14.89 -8.94 -10.32
C HIS A 47 14.14 -8.44 -11.57
N ALA A 48 14.70 -8.65 -12.77
CA ALA A 48 14.05 -8.37 -14.03
C ALA A 48 14.49 -9.36 -15.11
N GLY A 49 13.61 -9.62 -16.08
CA GLY A 49 13.93 -10.41 -17.26
C GLY A 49 12.90 -10.28 -18.37
N SER A 50 12.70 -11.35 -19.13
CA SER A 50 11.88 -11.37 -20.34
C SER A 50 10.39 -11.11 -20.11
N THR A 51 9.92 -11.23 -18.87
CA THR A 51 8.52 -11.01 -18.49
C THR A 51 8.25 -9.58 -18.00
N ASP A 52 9.27 -8.76 -17.81
CA ASP A 52 9.18 -7.38 -17.33
C ASP A 52 9.34 -6.42 -18.50
N ALA A 53 8.33 -5.61 -18.79
CA ALA A 53 8.34 -4.73 -19.95
C ALA A 53 8.57 -3.26 -19.57
N VAL A 54 9.23 -2.51 -20.46
CA VAL A 54 9.40 -1.07 -20.38
C VAL A 54 8.84 -0.42 -21.65
N THR A 55 8.09 0.66 -21.45
CA THR A 55 7.66 1.60 -22.49
C THR A 55 8.18 2.98 -22.11
N ILE A 56 8.77 3.71 -23.06
CA ILE A 56 9.25 5.08 -22.87
C ILE A 56 8.54 5.99 -23.86
N ILE A 57 7.82 6.98 -23.33
CA ILE A 57 7.06 7.97 -24.07
C ILE A 57 7.72 9.33 -23.83
N LEU A 58 7.99 10.07 -24.90
CA LEU A 58 8.52 11.43 -24.77
C LEU A 58 7.37 12.41 -24.53
N MET A 59 7.55 13.34 -23.60
CA MET A 59 6.61 14.46 -23.43
C MET A 59 6.75 15.43 -24.59
N GLY A 60 5.61 15.88 -25.14
CA GLY A 60 5.57 16.71 -26.33
C GLY A 60 4.18 16.80 -26.95
N GLU A 61 4.09 17.49 -28.08
CA GLU A 61 2.83 17.72 -28.81
C GLU A 61 2.29 16.43 -29.46
N THR A 62 0.95 16.29 -29.49
CA THR A 62 0.22 15.09 -29.95
C THR A 62 0.67 14.58 -31.32
N ALA A 63 0.93 15.47 -32.30
CA ALA A 63 1.31 15.10 -33.66
C ALA A 63 2.65 14.34 -33.77
N LYS A 64 3.46 14.34 -32.70
CA LYS A 64 4.77 13.66 -32.65
C LYS A 64 4.79 12.54 -31.61
N LEU A 65 3.67 12.27 -30.94
CA LEU A 65 3.62 11.36 -29.81
C LEU A 65 3.62 9.91 -30.28
N HIS A 66 4.75 9.25 -30.08
CA HIS A 66 4.91 7.80 -30.22
C HIS A 66 5.90 7.31 -29.16
N PRO A 67 5.73 6.09 -28.61
CA PRO A 67 6.73 5.54 -27.71
C PRO A 67 8.03 5.28 -28.48
N VAL A 68 9.15 5.76 -27.93
CA VAL A 68 10.49 5.49 -28.46
C VAL A 68 10.91 4.06 -28.14
N ILE A 69 10.44 3.56 -27.00
CA ILE A 69 10.53 2.17 -26.59
C ILE A 69 9.11 1.72 -26.30
N ASN A 70 8.64 0.64 -26.91
CA ASN A 70 7.26 0.17 -26.76
C ASN A 70 7.23 -1.29 -26.29
N CYS A 71 6.85 -1.50 -25.03
CA CYS A 71 6.66 -2.82 -24.42
C CYS A 71 7.87 -3.76 -24.64
N VAL A 72 9.09 -3.24 -24.48
CA VAL A 72 10.33 -4.00 -24.68
C VAL A 72 10.70 -4.73 -23.38
N PRO A 73 11.10 -6.02 -23.43
CA PRO A 73 11.56 -6.74 -22.26
C PRO A 73 12.75 -6.09 -21.56
N THR A 74 12.85 -6.26 -20.24
CA THR A 74 13.92 -5.71 -19.41
C THR A 74 15.12 -6.64 -19.49
N ASP A 75 15.93 -6.45 -20.52
CA ASP A 75 17.14 -7.23 -20.80
C ASP A 75 18.31 -6.35 -21.25
N TRP A 76 19.44 -6.98 -21.59
CA TRP A 76 20.62 -6.28 -22.08
C TRP A 76 20.41 -5.65 -23.47
N VAL A 77 19.41 -6.09 -24.24
CA VAL A 77 19.06 -5.46 -25.52
C VAL A 77 18.41 -4.10 -25.26
N LEU A 78 17.48 -4.02 -24.32
CA LEU A 78 16.93 -2.75 -23.86
C LEU A 78 18.01 -1.83 -23.29
N TYR A 79 18.91 -2.37 -22.46
CA TYR A 79 20.05 -1.60 -21.94
C TYR A 79 20.89 -0.97 -23.07
N ASN A 80 21.25 -1.76 -24.08
CA ASN A 80 22.03 -1.27 -25.21
C ASN A 80 21.27 -0.20 -26.01
N ALA A 81 19.97 -0.39 -26.24
CA ALA A 81 19.12 0.60 -26.92
C ALA A 81 19.06 1.93 -26.16
N LEU A 82 19.06 1.91 -24.83
CA LEU A 82 19.14 3.12 -24.00
C LEU A 82 20.53 3.74 -24.05
N MET A 83 21.59 2.93 -24.01
CA MET A 83 22.97 3.42 -24.13
C MET A 83 23.24 4.07 -25.50
N ASP A 84 22.61 3.60 -26.57
CA ASP A 84 22.70 4.22 -27.90
C ASP A 84 22.17 5.66 -27.90
N GLN A 85 21.17 5.98 -27.08
CA GLN A 85 20.71 7.37 -26.90
C GLN A 85 21.77 8.28 -26.29
N ILE A 86 22.72 7.71 -25.54
CA ILE A 86 23.83 8.44 -24.90
C ILE A 86 25.03 8.52 -25.86
N MET A 87 25.40 7.39 -26.46
CA MET A 87 26.66 7.21 -27.18
C MET A 87 26.57 7.62 -28.66
N ASN A 88 25.42 7.45 -29.31
CA ASN A 88 25.27 7.63 -30.75
C ASN A 88 24.41 8.85 -31.11
N ARG A 89 24.94 10.04 -30.86
CA ARG A 89 24.26 11.33 -31.10
C ARG A 89 23.95 11.65 -32.57
N HIS A 90 24.55 10.89 -33.49
CA HIS A 90 24.32 11.02 -34.92
C HIS A 90 23.29 10.01 -35.45
N SER A 91 22.77 9.12 -34.60
CA SER A 91 21.68 8.22 -34.97
C SER A 91 20.43 9.01 -35.34
N ILE A 92 19.72 8.55 -36.38
CA ILE A 92 18.41 9.09 -36.78
C ILE A 92 17.39 8.96 -35.64
N GLN A 93 17.58 7.98 -34.76
CA GLN A 93 16.71 7.70 -33.60
C GLN A 93 17.14 8.44 -32.32
N HIS A 94 18.17 9.30 -32.39
CA HIS A 94 18.65 10.04 -31.21
C HIS A 94 17.65 11.13 -30.77
N VAL A 95 17.25 11.07 -29.51
CA VAL A 95 16.33 12.04 -28.90
C VAL A 95 17.09 13.28 -28.43
N SER A 96 16.70 14.45 -28.93
CA SER A 96 17.31 15.74 -28.55
C SER A 96 16.34 16.61 -27.75
N PRO A 97 16.81 17.37 -26.74
CA PRO A 97 15.97 18.26 -25.96
C PRO A 97 15.54 19.48 -26.81
N ARG A 98 14.26 19.55 -27.19
CA ARG A 98 13.66 20.57 -28.05
C ARG A 98 12.17 20.72 -27.75
N GLY A 99 11.66 21.95 -27.89
CA GLY A 99 10.22 22.22 -27.86
C GLY A 99 9.64 22.34 -26.45
N HIS A 100 8.34 22.06 -26.36
CA HIS A 100 7.52 22.19 -25.14
C HIS A 100 7.37 20.85 -24.43
N GLY A 101 7.44 20.86 -23.10
CA GLY A 101 7.16 19.71 -22.25
C GLY A 101 5.66 19.58 -22.00
N CYS A 102 4.92 19.04 -22.98
CA CYS A 102 3.49 18.81 -22.83
C CYS A 102 3.24 17.45 -22.18
N TYR A 103 2.56 17.46 -21.04
CA TYR A 103 2.27 16.29 -20.22
C TYR A 103 1.06 15.52 -20.74
N LYS A 104 -0.03 16.22 -21.03
CA LYS A 104 -1.36 15.63 -21.25
C LYS A 104 -1.38 14.58 -22.35
N PRO A 105 -0.80 14.79 -23.55
CA PRO A 105 -0.78 13.76 -24.59
C PRO A 105 -0.05 12.48 -24.14
N SER A 106 1.11 12.64 -23.50
CA SER A 106 1.90 11.50 -23.01
C SER A 106 1.21 10.74 -21.88
N MET A 107 0.49 11.46 -21.00
CA MET A 107 -0.32 10.89 -19.93
C MET A 107 -1.54 10.13 -20.48
N GLU A 108 -2.18 10.61 -21.55
CA GLU A 108 -3.33 9.94 -22.17
C GLU A 108 -2.90 8.59 -22.76
N MET A 109 -1.75 8.56 -23.43
CA MET A 109 -1.16 7.32 -23.93
C MET A 109 -0.77 6.37 -22.80
N ALA A 110 -0.20 6.89 -21.71
CA ALA A 110 0.11 6.08 -20.54
C ALA A 110 -1.14 5.47 -19.89
N GLU A 111 -2.22 6.24 -19.77
CA GLU A 111 -3.52 5.74 -19.27
C GLU A 111 -4.04 4.62 -20.17
N GLN A 112 -4.00 4.79 -21.50
CA GLN A 112 -4.42 3.76 -22.45
C GLN A 112 -3.60 2.47 -22.33
N ILE A 113 -2.29 2.55 -22.09
CA ILE A 113 -1.43 1.37 -21.93
C ILE A 113 -1.67 0.70 -20.59
N LEU A 114 -1.67 1.46 -19.50
CA LEU A 114 -1.74 0.91 -18.14
C LEU A 114 -3.10 0.32 -17.82
N THR A 115 -4.19 0.92 -18.33
CA THR A 115 -5.54 0.42 -18.06
C THR A 115 -5.89 -0.88 -18.77
N GLN A 116 -5.12 -1.31 -19.79
CA GLN A 116 -5.24 -2.65 -20.40
C GLN A 116 -4.95 -3.77 -19.40
N TYR A 117 -4.21 -3.45 -18.33
CA TYR A 117 -3.83 -4.40 -17.28
C TYR A 117 -4.82 -4.47 -16.12
N GLU A 118 -6.01 -3.86 -16.22
CA GLU A 118 -7.00 -3.80 -15.14
C GLU A 118 -7.29 -5.17 -14.51
N SER A 119 -7.42 -6.22 -15.33
CA SER A 119 -7.71 -7.59 -14.89
C SER A 119 -6.49 -8.52 -14.94
N SER A 120 -5.28 -7.98 -14.86
CA SER A 120 -4.04 -8.77 -14.94
C SER A 120 -3.38 -8.94 -13.57
N SER A 121 -2.42 -9.85 -13.52
CA SER A 121 -1.54 -10.09 -12.38
C SER A 121 -0.25 -9.24 -12.42
N CYS A 122 -0.25 -8.16 -13.21
CA CYS A 122 0.93 -7.33 -13.52
C CYS A 122 1.18 -6.24 -12.47
N ALA A 123 2.44 -6.05 -12.07
CA ALA A 123 2.89 -4.88 -11.32
C ALA A 123 3.21 -3.72 -12.28
N LEU A 124 2.79 -2.50 -11.94
CA LEU A 124 2.75 -1.38 -12.88
C LEU A 124 3.48 -0.16 -12.32
N VAL A 125 4.24 0.52 -13.19
CA VAL A 125 4.88 1.79 -12.88
C VAL A 125 4.43 2.83 -13.90
N LEU A 126 4.00 3.98 -13.42
CA LEU A 126 3.97 5.24 -14.16
C LEU A 126 5.09 6.11 -13.61
N GLY A 127 6.20 6.22 -14.36
CA GLY A 127 7.30 7.10 -14.02
C GLY A 127 7.24 8.38 -14.87
N ALA A 128 7.52 9.54 -14.30
CA ALA A 128 7.70 10.77 -15.07
C ALA A 128 8.97 11.50 -14.63
N PHE A 129 9.75 11.94 -15.59
CA PHE A 129 10.93 12.79 -15.39
C PHE A 129 10.65 14.12 -16.05
N SER A 130 10.60 15.20 -15.27
CA SER A 130 10.46 16.54 -15.82
C SER A 130 11.24 17.57 -15.02
N ASP A 131 11.59 18.65 -15.71
CA ASP A 131 12.34 19.76 -15.13
C ASP A 131 11.48 21.00 -14.81
N GLY A 132 10.15 20.89 -14.95
CA GLY A 132 9.25 21.92 -14.48
C GLY A 132 7.78 21.77 -14.89
N ARG A 133 7.13 22.92 -15.04
CA ARG A 133 5.68 23.09 -15.20
C ARG A 133 5.19 22.57 -16.57
N PRO A 134 3.96 22.03 -16.64
CA PRO A 134 3.37 21.60 -17.91
C PRO A 134 3.27 22.78 -18.88
N SER A 135 3.78 22.59 -20.09
CA SER A 135 3.68 23.61 -21.15
C SER A 135 2.32 23.60 -21.87
N ASP A 136 1.47 22.62 -21.57
CA ASP A 136 0.21 22.32 -22.25
C ASP A 136 -0.72 23.53 -22.33
N TYR A 137 -0.99 24.20 -21.22
CA TYR A 137 -1.90 25.36 -21.16
C TYR A 137 -1.43 26.51 -22.07
N TYR A 138 -0.11 26.71 -22.16
CA TYR A 138 0.48 27.73 -23.02
C TYR A 138 0.28 27.36 -24.50
N VAL A 139 0.55 26.10 -24.85
CA VAL A 139 0.39 25.60 -26.22
C VAL A 139 -1.07 25.63 -26.66
N GLU A 140 -2.01 25.15 -25.84
CA GLU A 140 -3.45 25.18 -26.11
C GLU A 140 -3.94 26.61 -26.33
N ARG A 141 -3.51 27.57 -25.49
CA ARG A 141 -3.86 28.99 -25.64
C ARG A 141 -3.34 29.61 -26.94
N VAL A 142 -2.08 29.33 -27.31
CA VAL A 142 -1.49 29.85 -28.55
C VAL A 142 -2.18 29.24 -29.77
N GLN A 143 -2.55 27.97 -29.73
CA GLN A 143 -3.30 27.31 -30.79
C GLN A 143 -4.70 27.91 -30.94
N ALA A 144 -5.43 28.11 -29.84
CA ALA A 144 -6.76 28.74 -29.87
C ALA A 144 -6.71 30.14 -30.50
N GLN A 145 -5.76 30.99 -30.08
CA GLN A 145 -5.57 32.33 -30.65
C GLN A 145 -5.20 32.32 -32.13
N ARG A 146 -4.44 31.30 -32.60
CA ARG A 146 -4.12 31.15 -34.02
C ARG A 146 -5.36 30.76 -34.83
N SER A 147 -6.14 29.80 -34.34
CA SER A 147 -7.39 29.37 -34.99
C SER A 147 -8.40 30.52 -35.11
N GLU A 148 -8.53 31.36 -34.08
CA GLU A 148 -9.37 32.57 -34.13
C GLU A 148 -8.90 33.60 -35.17
N ARG A 149 -7.58 33.75 -35.37
CA ARG A 149 -7.02 34.66 -36.38
C ARG A 149 -7.14 34.11 -37.81
N LEU A 150 -7.10 32.79 -37.99
CA LEU A 150 -7.23 32.12 -39.28
C LEU A 150 -8.69 32.01 -39.74
N HIS A 151 -9.64 31.98 -38.81
CA HIS A 151 -11.08 31.97 -39.08
C HIS A 151 -11.81 33.07 -38.30
N PRO A 152 -11.69 34.36 -38.71
CA PRO A 152 -12.48 35.42 -38.12
C PRO A 152 -13.95 35.15 -38.43
N THR A 153 -14.77 34.82 -37.41
CA THR A 153 -16.21 34.66 -37.60
C THR A 153 -16.80 36.00 -38.02
N THR A 154 -17.14 36.17 -39.30
CA THR A 154 -18.04 37.23 -39.74
C THR A 154 -19.44 36.94 -39.22
N PRO A 155 -20.15 37.93 -38.64
CA PRO A 155 -21.56 37.74 -38.31
C PRO A 155 -22.35 37.78 -39.62
N THR A 156 -22.73 36.62 -40.14
CA THR A 156 -23.71 36.53 -41.22
C THR A 156 -24.84 35.62 -40.79
N ASP A 157 -26.04 36.18 -40.89
CA ASP A 157 -27.31 35.57 -40.57
C ASP A 157 -27.62 34.30 -41.39
N SER A 158 -28.38 33.43 -40.72
CA SER A 158 -29.30 32.41 -41.25
C SER A 158 -28.74 31.07 -41.79
N ASN A 159 -29.13 30.02 -41.05
CA ASN A 159 -29.48 28.66 -41.47
C ASN A 159 -28.51 27.83 -42.34
N SER A 160 -27.75 26.94 -41.67
CA SER A 160 -27.68 25.53 -42.07
C SER A 160 -27.13 24.67 -40.93
N ASP A 161 -27.89 23.63 -40.57
CA ASP A 161 -27.60 22.67 -39.52
C ASP A 161 -26.35 21.80 -39.77
N ASN A 162 -25.74 21.35 -38.66
CA ASN A 162 -24.77 20.25 -38.52
C ASN A 162 -23.31 20.47 -38.97
N VAL A 163 -22.57 21.26 -38.19
CA VAL A 163 -21.18 20.95 -37.82
C VAL A 163 -21.02 21.30 -36.33
N ALA A 164 -20.50 20.35 -35.53
CA ALA A 164 -20.27 20.51 -34.10
C ALA A 164 -19.41 21.76 -33.83
N SER A 165 -20.08 22.83 -33.42
CA SER A 165 -19.50 24.09 -33.04
C SER A 165 -18.93 23.94 -31.63
N LEU A 166 -17.61 24.09 -31.50
CA LEU A 166 -16.95 24.34 -30.22
C LEU A 166 -17.72 25.46 -29.50
N LYS A 167 -18.19 25.17 -28.29
CA LYS A 167 -18.93 26.12 -27.46
C LYS A 167 -18.08 27.37 -27.24
N LYS A 168 -18.57 28.50 -27.76
CA LYS A 168 -17.98 29.83 -27.62
C LYS A 168 -18.09 30.25 -26.15
N GLY A 169 -16.99 30.16 -25.38
CA GLY A 169 -16.95 30.66 -24.00
C GLY A 169 -15.99 30.01 -23.00
N GLU A 170 -15.34 28.88 -23.31
CA GLU A 170 -14.32 28.34 -22.40
C GLU A 170 -13.05 29.19 -22.49
N LYS A 171 -12.72 29.88 -21.39
CA LYS A 171 -11.41 30.55 -21.25
C LYS A 171 -10.32 29.49 -21.42
N PRO A 172 -9.25 29.74 -22.18
CA PRO A 172 -8.10 28.82 -22.23
C PRO A 172 -7.62 28.57 -20.80
N GLY A 173 -7.57 27.29 -20.41
CA GLY A 173 -7.34 26.86 -19.04
C GLY A 173 -6.09 27.49 -18.43
N ASP A 174 -6.18 27.88 -17.17
CA ASP A 174 -5.01 28.30 -16.40
C ASP A 174 -4.16 27.09 -15.97
N GLU A 175 -2.96 27.36 -15.44
CA GLU A 175 -2.03 26.32 -14.99
C GLU A 175 -2.68 25.39 -13.94
N SER A 176 -3.50 25.94 -13.06
CA SER A 176 -4.21 25.19 -12.01
C SER A 176 -5.20 24.18 -12.58
N SER A 177 -6.01 24.56 -13.56
CA SER A 177 -6.94 23.65 -14.23
C SER A 177 -6.22 22.52 -14.96
N MET A 178 -5.04 22.79 -15.54
CA MET A 178 -4.20 21.74 -16.16
C MET A 178 -3.67 20.76 -15.10
N ILE A 179 -3.20 21.25 -13.95
CA ILE A 179 -2.74 20.41 -12.83
C ILE A 179 -3.88 19.50 -12.33
N GLU A 180 -5.09 20.06 -12.18
CA GLU A 180 -6.27 19.30 -11.78
C GLU A 180 -6.62 18.22 -12.80
N SER A 181 -6.58 18.55 -14.10
CA SER A 181 -6.81 17.59 -15.17
C SER A 181 -5.81 16.42 -15.13
N LEU A 182 -4.52 16.72 -15.05
CA LEU A 182 -3.44 15.72 -14.97
C LEU A 182 -3.57 14.84 -13.72
N SER A 183 -3.88 15.45 -12.58
CA SER A 183 -4.13 14.71 -11.33
C SER A 183 -5.33 13.79 -11.49
N GLY A 184 -6.44 14.26 -12.07
CA GLY A 184 -7.62 13.45 -12.35
C GLY A 184 -7.34 12.24 -13.27
N MET A 185 -6.42 12.36 -14.23
CA MET A 185 -5.96 11.22 -15.04
C MET A 185 -5.27 10.16 -14.18
N VAL A 186 -4.37 10.59 -13.29
CA VAL A 186 -3.71 9.69 -12.33
C VAL A 186 -4.73 9.04 -11.40
N GLY A 187 -5.69 9.80 -10.88
CA GLY A 187 -6.78 9.29 -10.05
C GLY A 187 -7.59 8.19 -10.76
N ARG A 188 -7.92 8.35 -12.05
CA ARG A 188 -8.62 7.32 -12.84
C ARG A 188 -7.80 6.04 -13.04
N MET A 189 -6.48 6.16 -13.23
CA MET A 189 -5.61 4.99 -13.30
C MET A 189 -5.50 4.31 -11.93
N ALA A 190 -5.26 5.09 -10.88
CA ALA A 190 -5.10 4.61 -9.52
C ALA A 190 -6.36 3.94 -8.99
N SER A 191 -7.56 4.46 -9.29
CA SER A 191 -8.83 3.86 -8.86
C SER A 191 -9.03 2.45 -9.42
N LYS A 192 -8.60 2.20 -10.66
CA LYS A 192 -8.71 0.89 -11.33
C LYS A 192 -7.57 -0.07 -10.94
N LEU A 193 -6.36 0.44 -10.81
CA LEU A 193 -5.14 -0.38 -10.65
C LEU A 193 -4.74 -0.60 -9.19
N GLY A 194 -5.08 0.34 -8.31
CA GLY A 194 -4.82 0.31 -6.87
C GLY A 194 -3.35 0.11 -6.54
N ARG A 195 -3.09 -0.71 -5.51
CA ARG A 195 -1.75 -1.06 -5.02
C ARG A 195 -0.78 -1.66 -6.06
N ARG A 196 -1.28 -2.05 -7.25
CA ARG A 196 -0.41 -2.53 -8.33
C ARG A 196 0.30 -1.41 -9.05
N LEU A 197 -0.21 -0.18 -8.97
CA LEU A 197 0.36 0.99 -9.61
C LEU A 197 1.27 1.74 -8.65
N THR A 198 2.51 1.94 -9.06
CA THR A 198 3.41 2.93 -8.48
C THR A 198 3.48 4.13 -9.42
N VAL A 199 3.20 5.32 -8.89
CA VAL A 199 3.28 6.60 -9.59
C VAL A 199 4.50 7.34 -9.07
N ALA A 200 5.58 7.36 -9.86
CA ALA A 200 6.85 7.96 -9.51
C ALA A 200 7.08 9.25 -10.30
N MET A 201 7.08 10.39 -9.61
CA MET A 201 7.21 11.72 -10.18
C MET A 201 8.56 12.32 -9.77
N ILE A 202 9.50 12.38 -10.71
CA ILE A 202 10.89 12.77 -10.47
C ILE A 202 11.13 14.15 -11.08
N GLY A 203 11.30 15.14 -10.21
CA GLY A 203 11.61 16.52 -10.59
C GLY A 203 13.11 16.76 -10.77
N MET A 204 13.46 17.63 -11.71
CA MET A 204 14.85 18.08 -11.95
C MET A 204 14.90 19.61 -11.96
N GLY A 205 15.20 20.24 -10.82
CA GLY A 205 15.33 21.70 -10.77
C GLY A 205 14.90 22.28 -9.44
N SER A 206 14.31 23.48 -9.49
CA SER A 206 13.90 24.23 -8.30
C SER A 206 12.51 23.78 -7.82
N ALA A 207 12.35 23.66 -6.49
CA ALA A 207 11.16 23.06 -5.87
C ALA A 207 9.83 23.77 -6.21
N ASP A 208 9.87 25.07 -6.53
CA ASP A 208 8.75 25.96 -6.85
C ASP A 208 8.04 25.66 -8.19
N LYS A 209 8.45 24.61 -8.90
CA LYS A 209 7.97 24.28 -10.25
C LYS A 209 7.24 22.94 -10.35
N PHE A 210 7.07 22.23 -9.23
CA PHE A 210 6.67 20.83 -9.24
C PHE A 210 5.30 20.54 -8.61
N ASP A 211 4.44 21.56 -8.49
CA ASP A 211 3.06 21.40 -8.00
C ASP A 211 2.29 20.34 -8.80
N ALA A 212 2.48 20.30 -10.12
CA ALA A 212 1.89 19.28 -10.99
C ALA A 212 2.32 17.85 -10.61
N LEU A 213 3.63 17.63 -10.46
CA LEU A 213 4.22 16.35 -10.09
C LEU A 213 3.79 15.90 -8.69
N GLN A 214 3.83 16.83 -7.74
CA GLN A 214 3.40 16.59 -6.36
C GLN A 214 1.91 16.26 -6.30
N SER A 215 1.07 17.01 -7.02
CA SER A 215 -0.39 16.78 -7.08
C SER A 215 -0.72 15.42 -7.68
N MET A 216 -0.07 15.04 -8.79
CA MET A 216 -0.24 13.72 -9.40
C MET A 216 0.17 12.58 -8.47
N ALA A 217 1.31 12.69 -7.80
CA ALA A 217 1.75 11.68 -6.83
C ALA A 217 0.74 11.55 -5.67
N ASN A 218 0.34 12.67 -5.07
CA ASN A 218 -0.61 12.69 -3.97
C ASN A 218 -1.99 12.14 -4.37
N GLU A 219 -2.44 12.40 -5.60
CA GLU A 219 -3.72 11.89 -6.11
C GLU A 219 -3.72 10.36 -6.22
N ALA A 220 -2.59 9.75 -6.57
CA ALA A 220 -2.46 8.29 -6.62
C ALA A 220 -2.72 7.63 -5.24
N ASP A 221 -2.18 8.23 -4.17
CA ASP A 221 -2.31 7.71 -2.81
C ASP A 221 -3.77 7.70 -2.32
N LYS A 222 -4.59 8.67 -2.78
CA LYS A 222 -6.01 8.75 -2.43
C LYS A 222 -6.82 7.52 -2.86
N TYR A 223 -6.33 6.77 -3.85
CA TYR A 223 -6.96 5.56 -4.37
C TYR A 223 -6.17 4.28 -4.05
N GLY A 224 -5.22 4.34 -3.11
CA GLY A 224 -4.44 3.18 -2.65
C GLY A 224 -3.35 2.71 -3.61
N ALA A 225 -3.05 3.46 -4.67
CA ALA A 225 -1.79 3.32 -5.41
C ALA A 225 -0.63 3.93 -4.61
N ARG A 226 0.62 3.65 -5.00
CA ARG A 226 1.80 4.23 -4.35
C ARG A 226 2.23 5.50 -5.07
N GLY A 227 1.95 6.67 -4.51
CA GLY A 227 2.43 7.97 -4.96
C GLY A 227 3.80 8.30 -4.40
N VAL A 228 4.76 8.63 -5.27
CA VAL A 228 6.11 9.04 -4.87
C VAL A 228 6.48 10.29 -5.65
N PHE A 229 6.70 11.39 -4.94
CA PHE A 229 7.35 12.58 -5.50
C PHE A 229 8.78 12.68 -4.96
N GLN A 230 9.74 12.80 -5.86
CA GLN A 230 11.16 12.92 -5.53
C GLN A 230 11.76 14.14 -6.24
N LEU A 231 12.51 14.93 -5.49
CA LEU A 231 13.32 16.03 -6.00
C LEU A 231 14.79 15.75 -5.68
N PRO A 232 15.45 14.84 -6.42
CA PRO A 232 16.85 14.51 -6.20
C PRO A 232 17.74 15.74 -6.38
N SER A 233 18.87 15.79 -5.66
CA SER A 233 19.92 16.76 -5.95
C SER A 233 20.41 16.59 -7.39
N LEU A 234 20.84 17.67 -8.04
CA LEU A 234 21.27 17.68 -9.45
C LEU A 234 22.62 16.96 -9.65
N THR A 235 22.61 15.65 -9.45
CA THR A 235 23.74 14.73 -9.59
C THR A 235 23.23 13.43 -10.17
N SER A 236 23.98 12.79 -11.06
CA SER A 236 23.59 11.51 -11.65
C SER A 236 23.35 10.43 -10.59
N SER A 237 24.13 10.42 -9.50
CA SER A 237 23.94 9.44 -8.40
C SER A 237 22.62 9.60 -7.67
N ALA A 238 22.18 10.83 -7.36
CA ALA A 238 20.90 11.04 -6.69
C ALA A 238 19.71 10.67 -7.60
N MET A 239 19.82 10.93 -8.91
CA MET A 239 18.83 10.46 -9.88
C MET A 239 18.82 8.92 -10.01
N GLY A 240 19.99 8.30 -9.97
CA GLY A 240 20.10 6.85 -9.92
C GLY A 240 19.41 6.25 -8.71
N ASN A 241 19.66 6.80 -7.52
CA ASN A 241 19.01 6.38 -6.27
C ASN A 241 17.48 6.52 -6.34
N ALA A 242 16.98 7.61 -6.94
CA ALA A 242 15.55 7.80 -7.19
C ALA A 242 14.99 6.65 -8.04
N MET A 243 15.68 6.28 -9.13
CA MET A 243 15.26 5.16 -9.99
C MET A 243 15.40 3.78 -9.37
N SER A 244 16.45 3.52 -8.60
CA SER A 244 16.58 2.29 -7.82
C SER A 244 15.42 2.15 -6.84
N SER A 245 14.98 3.25 -6.20
CA SER A 245 13.81 3.25 -5.31
C SER A 245 12.50 2.88 -6.04
N VAL A 246 12.33 3.31 -7.29
CA VAL A 246 11.20 2.89 -8.14
C VAL A 246 11.29 1.39 -8.44
N GLY A 247 12.49 0.89 -8.76
CA GLY A 247 12.76 -0.52 -8.99
C GLY A 247 12.40 -1.40 -7.79
N THR A 248 12.82 -1.00 -6.58
CA THR A 248 12.46 -1.68 -5.32
C THR A 248 10.95 -1.70 -5.09
N SER A 249 10.26 -0.58 -5.33
CA SER A 249 8.81 -0.50 -5.17
C SER A 249 8.08 -1.48 -6.10
N LEU A 250 8.55 -1.60 -7.34
CA LEU A 250 8.00 -2.55 -8.31
C LEU A 250 8.22 -4.01 -7.87
N ILE A 251 9.41 -4.35 -7.36
CA ILE A 251 9.72 -5.70 -6.86
C ILE A 251 8.79 -6.08 -5.69
N ASN A 252 8.50 -5.13 -4.80
CA ASN A 252 7.55 -5.34 -3.72
C ASN A 252 6.15 -5.67 -4.26
N SER A 253 5.65 -4.90 -5.24
CA SER A 253 4.37 -5.19 -5.90
C SER A 253 4.37 -6.54 -6.62
N GLN A 254 5.46 -6.94 -7.27
CA GLN A 254 5.58 -8.25 -7.92
C GLN A 254 5.53 -9.39 -6.89
N THR A 255 6.19 -9.20 -5.76
CA THR A 255 6.20 -10.16 -4.65
C THR A 255 4.79 -10.32 -4.06
N GLU A 256 4.06 -9.21 -3.86
CA GLU A 256 2.64 -9.26 -3.47
C GLU A 256 1.79 -10.02 -4.49
N LEU A 257 2.09 -9.95 -5.79
CA LEU A 257 1.33 -10.62 -6.83
C LEU A 257 1.72 -12.08 -7.05
N THR A 258 2.78 -12.58 -6.39
CA THR A 258 3.29 -13.94 -6.60
C THR A 258 2.89 -14.88 -5.47
N SER A 259 2.47 -16.10 -5.83
CA SER A 259 2.15 -17.14 -4.88
C SER A 259 3.36 -18.00 -4.53
N VAL A 260 4.00 -17.68 -3.40
CA VAL A 260 5.22 -18.37 -2.92
C VAL A 260 4.95 -19.80 -2.39
N HIS A 261 3.68 -20.17 -2.16
CA HIS A 261 3.31 -21.43 -1.49
C HIS A 261 2.86 -22.56 -2.41
N CYS A 262 2.80 -22.34 -3.72
CA CYS A 262 2.59 -23.41 -4.71
C CYS A 262 3.92 -23.70 -5.41
N ASP A 263 4.25 -24.97 -5.59
CA ASP A 263 5.41 -25.41 -6.37
C ASP A 263 5.35 -24.73 -7.75
N GLY A 264 6.34 -23.89 -8.05
CA GLY A 264 6.45 -23.16 -9.33
C GLY A 264 6.03 -21.68 -9.33
N GLY A 265 5.53 -21.11 -8.22
CA GLY A 265 5.32 -19.66 -8.11
C GLY A 265 4.27 -19.08 -9.07
N ARG A 266 2.98 -19.28 -8.79
CA ARG A 266 1.88 -18.80 -9.67
C ARG A 266 1.60 -17.31 -9.46
N GLN A 267 1.51 -16.54 -10.54
CA GLN A 267 1.08 -15.13 -10.51
C GLN A 267 -0.43 -15.05 -10.20
N ARG A 268 -0.84 -14.12 -9.33
CA ARG A 268 -2.23 -13.98 -8.88
C ARG A 268 -2.94 -12.84 -9.58
N LYS A 269 -4.14 -13.10 -10.07
CA LYS A 269 -5.00 -12.09 -10.68
C LYS A 269 -5.75 -11.30 -9.60
N VAL A 270 -5.67 -9.97 -9.66
CA VAL A 270 -6.42 -9.07 -8.78
C VAL A 270 -7.85 -8.90 -9.31
N ARG A 271 -8.82 -8.78 -8.41
CA ARG A 271 -10.22 -8.50 -8.77
C ARG A 271 -10.33 -7.17 -9.51
N LYS A 272 -11.20 -7.15 -10.53
CA LYS A 272 -11.55 -5.93 -11.25
C LYS A 272 -12.49 -5.10 -10.38
N VAL A 273 -11.98 -4.00 -9.81
CA VAL A 273 -12.73 -3.08 -8.94
C VAL A 273 -12.28 -1.64 -9.21
N THR A 274 -13.19 -0.69 -9.04
CA THR A 274 -12.89 0.75 -9.05
C THR A 274 -12.97 1.26 -7.62
N ARG A 275 -11.87 1.83 -7.11
CA ARG A 275 -11.75 2.32 -5.73
C ARG A 275 -12.29 3.74 -5.60
N GLU A 276 -12.89 4.03 -4.45
CA GLU A 276 -13.30 5.38 -4.11
C GLU A 276 -12.14 6.21 -3.55
N ASN A 277 -12.30 7.52 -3.54
CA ASN A 277 -11.29 8.44 -3.00
C ASN A 277 -11.33 8.39 -1.47
N ARG A 278 -10.26 7.91 -0.85
CA ARG A 278 -10.21 7.74 0.61
C ARG A 278 -10.36 9.04 1.39
N SER A 279 -10.00 10.17 0.80
CA SER A 279 -10.08 11.49 1.44
C SER A 279 -11.51 12.03 1.50
N LEU A 280 -12.44 11.46 0.72
CA LEU A 280 -13.83 11.91 0.61
C LEU A 280 -14.82 10.98 1.32
N ILE A 281 -14.32 9.93 1.99
CA ILE A 281 -15.20 8.97 2.67
C ILE A 281 -15.78 9.65 3.92
N PRO A 282 -17.12 9.75 4.04
CA PRO A 282 -17.73 10.28 5.25
C PRO A 282 -17.41 9.39 6.45
N LEU A 283 -17.32 10.00 7.64
CA LEU A 283 -17.22 9.25 8.89
C LEU A 283 -18.55 8.55 9.21
N TRP A 284 -19.67 9.21 8.86
CA TRP A 284 -21.01 8.75 9.15
C TRP A 284 -21.95 8.99 7.96
N THR A 285 -22.86 8.05 7.74
CA THR A 285 -23.93 8.11 6.74
C THR A 285 -25.24 7.78 7.44
N GLU A 286 -26.23 8.66 7.38
CA GLU A 286 -27.55 8.42 8.01
C GLU A 286 -28.48 7.60 7.11
N VAL A 287 -28.39 7.81 5.79
CA VAL A 287 -29.28 7.18 4.81
C VAL A 287 -28.44 6.63 3.65
N ILE A 288 -28.75 5.40 3.24
CA ILE A 288 -28.06 4.70 2.16
C ILE A 288 -28.59 5.14 0.79
N ASP A 289 -27.66 5.47 -0.11
CA ASP A 289 -27.94 5.61 -1.54
C ASP A 289 -27.93 4.22 -2.23
N LYS A 290 -29.09 3.79 -2.72
CA LYS A 290 -29.28 2.49 -3.39
C LYS A 290 -28.45 2.34 -4.67
N ASP A 291 -28.06 3.44 -5.31
CA ASP A 291 -27.24 3.39 -6.51
C ASP A 291 -25.77 3.09 -6.17
N GLU A 292 -25.32 3.44 -4.97
CA GLU A 292 -23.93 3.28 -4.53
C GLU A 292 -23.68 2.03 -3.67
N PHE A 293 -24.74 1.46 -3.07
CA PHE A 293 -24.68 0.33 -2.15
C PHE A 293 -25.44 -0.89 -2.68
N ASP A 294 -24.93 -2.07 -2.36
CA ASP A 294 -25.64 -3.33 -2.47
C ASP A 294 -26.38 -3.60 -1.14
N ILE A 295 -27.67 -3.89 -1.21
CA ILE A 295 -28.54 -4.01 -0.03
C ILE A 295 -29.03 -5.45 0.13
N TYR A 296 -28.93 -5.96 1.36
CA TYR A 296 -29.31 -7.33 1.73
C TYR A 296 -30.24 -7.32 2.94
N MET A 297 -31.45 -7.85 2.79
CA MET A 297 -32.51 -7.84 3.81
C MET A 297 -32.99 -9.26 4.14
N GLY A 298 -33.48 -9.46 5.37
CA GLY A 298 -34.16 -10.70 5.77
C GLY A 298 -33.30 -11.96 5.54
N ASP A 299 -33.83 -12.92 4.79
CA ASP A 299 -33.17 -14.22 4.56
C ASP A 299 -31.93 -14.15 3.66
N THR A 300 -31.69 -13.00 3.00
CA THR A 300 -30.50 -12.78 2.15
C THR A 300 -29.25 -12.39 2.94
N VAL A 301 -29.35 -12.24 4.27
CA VAL A 301 -28.22 -11.94 5.15
C VAL A 301 -28.19 -12.90 6.34
N ASN A 302 -27.02 -13.51 6.57
CA ASN A 302 -26.79 -14.36 7.75
C ASN A 302 -25.50 -13.95 8.47
N HIS A 303 -25.63 -13.53 9.73
CA HIS A 303 -24.51 -13.14 10.58
C HIS A 303 -24.02 -14.32 11.44
N MET A 304 -22.72 -14.61 11.35
CA MET A 304 -22.06 -15.67 12.10
C MET A 304 -20.89 -15.15 12.93
N ILE A 305 -20.87 -15.55 14.20
CA ILE A 305 -19.78 -15.22 15.13
C ILE A 305 -18.97 -16.46 15.49
N HIS A 306 -17.68 -16.27 15.78
CA HIS A 306 -16.81 -17.35 16.24
C HIS A 306 -17.32 -17.91 17.58
N ASP A 307 -17.49 -19.23 17.66
CA ASP A 307 -17.94 -19.90 18.87
C ASP A 307 -16.77 -20.03 19.86
N THR A 308 -16.90 -19.39 21.01
CA THR A 308 -15.88 -19.43 22.06
C THR A 308 -15.85 -20.76 22.82
N SER A 309 -16.93 -21.53 22.78
CA SER A 309 -17.05 -22.83 23.45
C SER A 309 -16.43 -23.97 22.65
N VAL A 310 -16.42 -23.86 21.32
CA VAL A 310 -15.88 -24.89 20.41
C VAL A 310 -14.87 -24.28 19.43
N PRO A 311 -13.57 -24.62 19.54
CA PRO A 311 -12.54 -24.05 18.66
C PRO A 311 -12.82 -24.24 17.17
N GLY A 312 -12.79 -23.14 16.41
CA GLY A 312 -12.93 -23.17 14.95
C GLY A 312 -14.37 -23.37 14.45
N LYS A 313 -15.37 -23.36 15.34
CA LYS A 313 -16.79 -23.36 14.97
C LYS A 313 -17.35 -21.94 14.99
N PHE A 314 -18.44 -21.75 14.28
CA PHE A 314 -19.17 -20.49 14.23
C PHE A 314 -20.65 -20.79 14.47
N LYS A 315 -21.34 -19.85 15.10
CA LYS A 315 -22.77 -19.93 15.40
C LYS A 315 -23.50 -18.71 14.84
N LYS A 316 -24.77 -18.91 14.46
CA LYS A 316 -25.64 -17.84 13.99
C LYS A 316 -25.92 -16.86 15.14
N ALA A 317 -25.89 -15.57 14.83
CA ALA A 317 -26.17 -14.48 15.74
C ALA A 317 -27.19 -13.52 15.09
N PRO A 318 -27.94 -12.74 15.89
CA PRO A 318 -28.66 -11.58 15.36
C PRO A 318 -27.66 -10.58 14.75
N LEU A 319 -28.15 -9.66 13.92
CA LEU A 319 -27.38 -8.49 13.49
C LEU A 319 -26.89 -7.69 14.73
N GLN A 320 -25.80 -6.93 14.57
CA GLN A 320 -25.09 -6.32 15.70
C GLN A 320 -25.95 -5.29 16.44
N HIS A 321 -26.75 -4.51 15.71
CA HIS A 321 -27.70 -3.57 16.25
C HIS A 321 -29.11 -4.20 16.40
N PRO A 322 -29.81 -4.01 17.54
CA PRO A 322 -31.13 -4.62 17.77
C PRO A 322 -32.21 -4.25 16.73
N GLU A 323 -32.12 -3.05 16.18
CA GLU A 323 -33.08 -2.53 15.18
C GLU A 323 -32.71 -2.92 13.75
N ALA A 324 -31.54 -3.49 13.52
CA ALA A 324 -31.11 -3.88 12.18
C ALA A 324 -32.01 -5.00 11.62
N ARG A 325 -32.39 -4.87 10.36
CA ARG A 325 -33.15 -5.86 9.57
C ARG A 325 -32.46 -6.24 8.27
N GLY A 326 -31.40 -5.52 7.92
CA GLY A 326 -30.51 -5.87 6.83
C GLY A 326 -29.18 -5.15 6.92
N VAL A 327 -28.43 -5.21 5.82
CA VAL A 327 -27.11 -4.59 5.70
C VAL A 327 -26.93 -3.95 4.32
N ALA A 328 -26.10 -2.91 4.27
CA ALA A 328 -25.69 -2.24 3.05
C ALA A 328 -24.17 -2.31 2.90
N VAL A 329 -23.70 -2.73 1.71
CA VAL A 329 -22.28 -2.82 1.37
C VAL A 329 -21.98 -1.87 0.23
N LYS A 330 -21.02 -0.96 0.39
CA LYS A 330 -20.64 -0.06 -0.70
C LYS A 330 -20.12 -0.86 -1.90
N LYS A 331 -20.50 -0.50 -3.12
CA LYS A 331 -20.04 -1.20 -4.34
C LYS A 331 -18.54 -0.99 -4.61
N GLN A 332 -18.00 0.15 -4.19
CA GLN A 332 -16.60 0.53 -4.39
C GLN A 332 -15.79 0.35 -3.10
N PRO A 333 -14.61 -0.29 -3.14
CA PRO A 333 -13.74 -0.38 -1.98
C PRO A 333 -13.01 0.94 -1.74
N PHE A 334 -12.78 1.21 -0.47
CA PHE A 334 -12.17 2.45 0.03
C PHE A 334 -10.74 2.23 0.53
N GLY A 335 -10.42 0.97 0.86
CA GLY A 335 -9.11 0.56 1.31
C GLY A 335 -8.66 -0.71 0.60
N GLU A 336 -7.35 -0.85 0.45
CA GLU A 336 -6.74 -2.04 -0.13
C GLU A 336 -5.47 -2.38 0.67
N GLY A 337 -5.39 -3.63 1.13
CA GLY A 337 -4.19 -4.22 1.72
C GLY A 337 -3.53 -5.23 0.79
N GLY A 338 -2.48 -5.90 1.29
CA GLY A 338 -1.77 -6.92 0.50
C GLY A 338 -2.67 -8.07 0.04
N GLU A 339 -3.61 -8.50 0.89
CA GLU A 339 -4.47 -9.66 0.63
C GLU A 339 -5.97 -9.33 0.48
N ARG A 340 -6.43 -8.13 0.87
CA ARG A 340 -7.88 -7.80 0.94
C ARG A 340 -8.22 -6.41 0.45
N LEU A 341 -9.46 -6.28 0.02
CA LEU A 341 -10.16 -5.02 -0.20
C LEU A 341 -11.08 -4.73 0.98
N ALA A 342 -11.22 -3.45 1.35
CA ALA A 342 -12.06 -2.96 2.43
C ALA A 342 -13.17 -2.07 1.86
N TYR A 343 -14.40 -2.32 2.30
CA TYR A 343 -15.63 -1.68 1.87
C TYR A 343 -16.35 -1.08 3.06
N GLN A 344 -17.05 0.03 2.84
CA GLN A 344 -17.96 0.55 3.86
C GLN A 344 -19.12 -0.43 4.02
N PHE A 345 -19.51 -0.68 5.26
CA PHE A 345 -20.58 -1.60 5.61
C PHE A 345 -21.44 -0.98 6.71
N TYR A 346 -22.74 -1.04 6.53
CA TYR A 346 -23.71 -0.49 7.47
C TYR A 346 -24.79 -1.54 7.75
N GLU A 347 -25.28 -1.57 8.99
CA GLU A 347 -26.55 -2.23 9.27
C GLU A 347 -27.68 -1.22 9.04
N ILE A 348 -28.82 -1.70 8.57
CA ILE A 348 -29.95 -0.84 8.16
C ILE A 348 -31.26 -1.33 8.76
N ALA A 349 -32.18 -0.39 8.97
CA ALA A 349 -33.51 -0.61 9.51
C ALA A 349 -34.43 -1.35 8.51
N GLU A 350 -35.68 -1.59 8.91
CA GLU A 350 -36.67 -2.32 8.12
C GLU A 350 -37.03 -1.65 6.78
N ASP A 351 -36.86 -0.33 6.68
CA ASP A 351 -37.08 0.43 5.45
C ASP A 351 -36.04 0.16 4.35
N GLY A 352 -34.91 -0.48 4.71
CA GLY A 352 -33.81 -0.77 3.82
C GLY A 352 -32.97 0.45 3.41
N GLU A 353 -33.10 1.58 4.13
CA GLU A 353 -32.44 2.85 3.80
C GLU A 353 -31.76 3.48 5.01
N THR A 354 -32.44 3.49 6.17
CA THR A 354 -31.95 4.14 7.38
C THR A 354 -30.82 3.33 8.01
N VAL A 355 -29.65 3.96 8.19
CA VAL A 355 -28.50 3.34 8.87
C VAL A 355 -28.73 3.27 10.38
N VAL A 356 -28.43 2.10 10.96
CA VAL A 356 -28.51 1.86 12.40
C VAL A 356 -27.21 1.23 12.92
N GLY A 357 -26.84 1.55 14.16
CA GLY A 357 -25.60 1.10 14.77
C GLY A 357 -24.34 1.79 14.26
N ASP A 358 -23.18 1.33 14.72
CA ASP A 358 -21.89 1.92 14.38
C ASP A 358 -21.46 1.57 12.94
N PRO A 359 -20.65 2.41 12.26
CA PRO A 359 -20.11 2.09 10.96
C PRO A 359 -19.19 0.87 11.04
N LEU A 360 -19.32 -0.02 10.07
CA LEU A 360 -18.54 -1.24 9.98
C LEU A 360 -17.69 -1.25 8.69
N VAL A 361 -16.76 -2.19 8.62
CA VAL A 361 -15.90 -2.41 7.45
C VAL A 361 -16.04 -3.85 7.02
N ALA A 362 -16.48 -4.05 5.77
CA ALA A 362 -16.46 -5.36 5.13
C ALA A 362 -15.13 -5.59 4.41
N LYS A 363 -14.56 -6.79 4.55
CA LYS A 363 -13.31 -7.21 3.90
C LYS A 363 -13.50 -8.48 3.10
N VAL A 364 -12.97 -8.48 1.89
CA VAL A 364 -12.96 -9.63 0.96
C VAL A 364 -11.57 -9.80 0.35
N SER A 365 -11.27 -11.03 -0.10
CA SER A 365 -10.01 -11.31 -0.78
C SER A 365 -9.82 -10.41 -2.00
N ARG A 366 -8.63 -9.81 -2.11
CA ARG A 366 -8.20 -8.98 -3.24
C ARG A 366 -8.05 -9.78 -4.54
N PHE A 367 -7.80 -11.09 -4.41
CA PHE A 367 -7.46 -11.95 -5.53
C PHE A 367 -8.67 -12.72 -6.05
N VAL A 368 -8.69 -12.94 -7.36
CA VAL A 368 -9.56 -13.93 -8.00
C VAL A 368 -8.92 -15.29 -7.76
N GLU A 369 -9.68 -16.23 -7.22
CA GLU A 369 -9.18 -17.60 -7.04
C GLU A 369 -9.31 -18.34 -8.37
N GLU A 370 -8.19 -18.81 -8.94
CA GLU A 370 -8.18 -19.55 -10.19
C GLU A 370 -8.47 -21.02 -9.91
N ARG A 371 -9.50 -21.57 -10.58
CA ARG A 371 -9.90 -22.98 -10.46
C ARG A 371 -8.71 -23.89 -10.77
N GLU A 372 -8.36 -24.78 -9.85
CA GLU A 372 -7.77 -26.05 -10.23
C GLU A 372 -8.91 -26.98 -10.61
N ASN A 373 -8.84 -27.56 -11.82
CA ASN A 373 -9.86 -28.43 -12.38
C ASN A 373 -10.37 -29.45 -11.33
N ASN A 374 -11.68 -29.45 -11.05
CA ASN A 374 -12.46 -30.35 -10.18
C ASN A 374 -12.59 -30.05 -8.66
N LYS A 375 -12.72 -28.79 -8.22
CA LYS A 375 -13.30 -28.49 -6.88
C LYS A 375 -14.47 -27.49 -6.91
N THR A 376 -15.27 -27.62 -5.86
CA THR A 376 -16.55 -26.98 -5.51
C THR A 376 -16.53 -25.45 -5.59
N SER A 377 -17.72 -24.87 -5.76
CA SER A 377 -18.02 -23.46 -6.03
C SER A 377 -17.21 -22.42 -5.24
N ASP A 378 -16.89 -21.30 -5.90
CA ASP A 378 -16.12 -20.13 -5.41
C ASP A 378 -16.47 -19.69 -3.97
N TRP A 379 -17.72 -19.89 -3.52
CA TRP A 379 -18.17 -19.52 -2.17
C TRP A 379 -17.45 -20.29 -1.04
N GLU A 380 -17.09 -21.57 -1.23
CA GLU A 380 -16.49 -22.39 -0.16
C GLU A 380 -15.09 -21.90 0.22
N ASP A 381 -14.32 -21.42 -0.75
CA ASP A 381 -12.97 -20.94 -0.51
C ASP A 381 -12.99 -19.51 0.06
N HIS A 382 -13.94 -18.67 -0.36
CA HIS A 382 -14.23 -17.40 0.32
C HIS A 382 -14.65 -17.62 1.78
N ASP A 383 -15.48 -18.62 2.05
CA ASP A 383 -15.87 -18.97 3.40
C ASP A 383 -14.68 -19.47 4.24
N LYS A 384 -13.85 -20.36 3.70
CA LYS A 384 -12.62 -20.82 4.38
C LYS A 384 -11.68 -19.65 4.68
N PHE A 385 -11.56 -18.70 3.76
CA PHE A 385 -10.76 -17.49 3.95
C PHE A 385 -11.31 -16.63 5.09
N ALA A 386 -12.61 -16.33 5.06
CA ALA A 386 -13.28 -15.52 6.09
C ALA A 386 -13.21 -16.18 7.48
N ARG A 387 -13.54 -17.46 7.58
CA ARG A 387 -13.47 -18.22 8.84
C ARG A 387 -12.06 -18.30 9.40
N ARG A 388 -11.05 -18.49 8.53
CA ARG A 388 -9.64 -18.50 8.95
C ARG A 388 -9.26 -17.15 9.53
N PHE A 389 -9.63 -16.05 8.86
CA PHE A 389 -9.37 -14.71 9.34
C PHE A 389 -9.94 -14.48 10.75
N CYS A 390 -11.24 -14.74 10.94
CA CYS A 390 -11.87 -14.56 12.25
C CYS A 390 -11.24 -15.46 13.33
N THR A 391 -10.80 -16.66 12.96
CA THR A 391 -10.08 -17.55 13.88
C THR A 391 -8.71 -16.99 14.30
N LEU A 392 -7.94 -16.40 13.37
CA LEU A 392 -6.66 -15.73 13.71
C LEU A 392 -6.89 -14.55 14.65
N GLN A 393 -7.81 -13.66 14.30
CA GLN A 393 -8.06 -12.44 15.05
C GLN A 393 -8.57 -12.77 16.46
N HIS A 394 -9.44 -13.77 16.59
CA HIS A 394 -9.87 -14.26 17.90
C HIS A 394 -8.71 -14.80 18.75
N ARG A 395 -7.75 -15.51 18.15
CA ARG A 395 -6.54 -15.98 18.86
C ARG A 395 -5.66 -14.83 19.32
N ALA A 396 -5.50 -13.81 18.48
CA ALA A 396 -4.76 -12.60 18.85
C ALA A 396 -5.43 -11.84 20.00
N ARG A 397 -6.76 -11.76 19.98
CA ARG A 397 -7.54 -11.20 21.09
C ARG A 397 -7.31 -11.95 22.41
N LYS A 398 -7.29 -13.29 22.40
CA LYS A 398 -6.96 -14.07 23.61
C LYS A 398 -5.57 -13.77 24.16
N ALA A 399 -4.58 -13.66 23.28
CA ALA A 399 -3.23 -13.27 23.68
C ALA A 399 -3.17 -11.83 24.23
N ALA A 400 -3.94 -10.90 23.66
CA ALA A 400 -4.04 -9.51 24.11
C ALA A 400 -4.63 -9.41 25.52
N VAL A 401 -5.69 -10.18 25.82
CA VAL A 401 -6.26 -10.26 27.18
C VAL A 401 -5.21 -10.73 28.18
N ALA A 402 -4.54 -11.85 27.90
CA ALA A 402 -3.50 -12.38 28.78
C ALA A 402 -2.29 -11.43 28.94
N PHE A 403 -1.98 -10.64 27.91
CA PHE A 403 -0.95 -9.61 27.97
C PHE A 403 -1.35 -8.47 28.88
N ASN A 404 -2.56 -7.93 28.74
CA ASN A 404 -3.07 -6.85 29.57
C ASN A 404 -3.19 -7.28 31.04
N GLU A 405 -3.70 -8.48 31.32
CA GLU A 405 -3.73 -9.05 32.68
C GLU A 405 -2.32 -9.09 33.30
N LYS A 406 -1.31 -9.38 32.49
CA LYS A 406 0.08 -9.37 32.95
C LYS A 406 0.63 -7.96 33.18
N LEU A 407 0.22 -6.98 32.37
CA LEU A 407 0.56 -5.57 32.60
C LEU A 407 -0.09 -5.04 33.88
N ASP A 408 -1.35 -5.38 34.12
CA ASP A 408 -2.10 -4.97 35.32
C ASP A 408 -1.47 -5.53 36.62
N GLY A 409 -0.71 -6.61 36.53
CA GLY A 409 0.06 -7.17 37.65
C GLY A 409 1.41 -6.47 37.93
N ILE A 410 1.84 -5.49 37.12
CA ILE A 410 3.13 -4.80 37.28
C ILE A 410 2.90 -3.47 37.99
N VAL A 411 3.18 -3.43 39.30
CA VAL A 411 2.92 -2.26 40.17
C VAL A 411 3.76 -1.03 39.83
N ILE A 412 4.96 -1.23 39.29
CA ILE A 412 5.89 -0.14 38.94
C ILE A 412 5.65 0.43 37.55
N LEU A 413 4.64 -0.06 36.83
CA LEU A 413 4.37 0.39 35.47
C LEU A 413 3.66 1.74 35.51
N ASP A 414 4.06 2.63 34.61
CA ASP A 414 3.38 3.91 34.46
C ASP A 414 1.88 3.72 34.13
N ASP A 415 1.02 4.44 34.85
CA ASP A 415 -0.44 4.34 34.70
C ASP A 415 -0.90 4.68 33.27
N ASP A 416 -0.15 5.49 32.52
CA ASP A 416 -0.42 5.85 31.12
C ASP A 416 0.02 4.80 30.10
N THR A 417 0.61 3.70 30.56
CA THR A 417 1.03 2.62 29.65
C THR A 417 -0.15 2.05 28.88
N ALA A 418 -0.03 2.07 27.55
CA ALA A 418 -1.11 1.62 26.68
C ALA A 418 -1.47 0.15 26.89
N ARG A 419 -2.77 -0.17 26.79
CA ARG A 419 -3.26 -1.56 26.67
C ARG A 419 -3.48 -1.93 25.21
N VAL A 420 -3.43 -3.21 24.90
CA VAL A 420 -3.64 -3.72 23.53
C VAL A 420 -4.98 -4.42 23.40
N ALA A 421 -5.68 -4.22 22.29
CA ALA A 421 -6.92 -4.90 21.99
C ALA A 421 -6.95 -5.28 20.51
N PHE A 422 -7.60 -6.39 20.19
CA PHE A 422 -7.94 -6.73 18.81
C PHE A 422 -9.43 -6.55 18.61
N LEU A 423 -9.83 -5.97 17.48
CA LEU A 423 -11.24 -5.84 17.13
C LEU A 423 -11.93 -7.19 17.09
N ASP A 424 -13.20 -7.18 17.45
CA ASP A 424 -14.09 -8.29 17.14
C ASP A 424 -14.39 -8.31 15.64
N CYS A 425 -14.55 -9.52 15.12
CA CYS A 425 -14.84 -9.76 13.73
C CYS A 425 -15.83 -10.91 13.59
N SER A 426 -16.66 -10.83 12.57
CA SER A 426 -17.67 -11.82 12.24
C SER A 426 -17.71 -12.08 10.74
N VAL A 427 -18.46 -13.11 10.34
CA VAL A 427 -18.69 -13.46 8.94
C VAL A 427 -20.15 -13.18 8.62
N TYR A 428 -20.39 -12.41 7.58
CA TYR A 428 -21.72 -12.23 7.01
C TYR A 428 -21.78 -13.02 5.69
N TYR A 429 -22.79 -13.88 5.56
CA TYR A 429 -23.15 -14.49 4.29
C TYR A 429 -24.25 -13.68 3.65
N LEU A 430 -24.00 -13.26 2.41
CA LEU A 430 -24.85 -12.40 1.62
C LEU A 430 -25.27 -13.16 0.36
N SER A 431 -26.57 -13.19 0.09
CA SER A 431 -27.14 -13.85 -1.08
C SER A 431 -27.66 -12.80 -2.05
N ASP A 432 -27.07 -12.77 -3.24
CA ASP A 432 -27.40 -11.83 -4.31
C ASP A 432 -27.97 -12.60 -5.50
N PRO A 433 -29.12 -12.21 -6.10
CA PRO A 433 -29.67 -12.90 -7.27
C PRO A 433 -28.73 -12.93 -8.48
N GLU A 434 -27.90 -11.90 -8.66
CA GLU A 434 -26.98 -11.76 -9.79
C GLU A 434 -25.57 -12.27 -9.45
N LYS A 435 -25.08 -11.98 -8.24
CA LYS A 435 -23.71 -12.33 -7.81
C LYS A 435 -23.62 -13.69 -7.13
N GLY A 436 -24.74 -14.28 -6.74
CA GLY A 436 -24.81 -15.52 -5.96
C GLY A 436 -24.46 -15.31 -4.48
N GLU A 437 -24.22 -16.42 -3.80
CA GLU A 437 -23.83 -16.42 -2.38
C GLU A 437 -22.35 -16.10 -2.20
N HIS A 438 -22.05 -15.18 -1.29
CA HIS A 438 -20.68 -14.83 -0.94
C HIS A 438 -20.56 -14.50 0.56
N SER A 439 -19.33 -14.60 1.07
CA SER A 439 -19.01 -14.27 2.46
C SER A 439 -18.13 -13.04 2.54
N VAL A 440 -18.41 -12.19 3.53
CA VAL A 440 -17.60 -11.02 3.85
C VAL A 440 -17.20 -11.06 5.32
N ILE A 441 -15.97 -10.66 5.60
CA ILE A 441 -15.50 -10.45 6.97
C ILE A 441 -15.97 -9.06 7.39
N VAL A 442 -16.60 -8.94 8.56
CA VAL A 442 -17.03 -7.64 9.07
C VAL A 442 -16.37 -7.36 10.41
N GLU A 443 -15.88 -6.14 10.58
CA GLU A 443 -15.32 -5.60 11.81
C GLU A 443 -15.78 -4.14 11.99
N ARG A 444 -15.67 -3.61 13.22
CA ARG A 444 -15.98 -2.20 13.47
C ARG A 444 -15.02 -1.29 12.71
N ARG A 445 -15.51 -0.18 12.17
CA ARG A 445 -14.66 0.86 11.60
C ARG A 445 -13.78 1.49 12.68
N LEU A 446 -12.50 1.65 12.39
CA LEU A 446 -11.59 2.42 13.24
C LEU A 446 -11.56 3.87 12.77
N GLU A 447 -11.76 4.79 13.70
CA GLU A 447 -11.61 6.22 13.48
C GLU A 447 -10.24 6.68 13.96
N GLY A 448 -9.55 7.49 13.15
CA GLY A 448 -8.24 8.05 13.47
C GLY A 448 -7.13 7.62 12.51
N HIS A 449 -5.89 7.91 12.91
CA HIS A 449 -4.70 7.62 12.10
C HIS A 449 -4.37 6.12 12.15
N PHE A 450 -4.62 5.44 11.03
CA PHE A 450 -4.31 4.03 10.88
C PHE A 450 -2.81 3.84 10.71
N GLN A 451 -2.17 3.16 11.65
CA GLN A 451 -0.73 3.00 11.74
C GLN A 451 -0.34 1.53 11.78
N LYS A 452 0.86 1.21 11.27
CA LYS A 452 1.51 -0.09 11.41
C LYS A 452 2.73 0.03 12.34
N TRP A 453 2.85 -0.88 13.30
CA TRP A 453 3.92 -0.91 14.31
C TRP A 453 5.01 -1.94 14.01
N ASN A 454 4.66 -3.04 13.35
CA ASN A 454 5.61 -4.01 12.81
C ASN A 454 5.00 -4.75 11.62
N THR A 455 5.81 -5.51 10.89
CA THR A 455 5.37 -6.32 9.75
C THR A 455 5.65 -7.81 9.98
N ASN A 456 5.09 -8.65 9.13
CA ASN A 456 5.38 -10.08 9.04
C ASN A 456 6.80 -10.40 8.49
N ASN A 457 7.61 -9.38 8.21
CA ASN A 457 8.94 -9.51 7.62
C ASN A 457 10.05 -9.20 8.62
N GLY A 458 9.70 -8.78 9.84
CA GLY A 458 10.63 -8.35 10.87
C GLY A 458 10.91 -6.83 10.89
N TRP A 459 10.34 -6.04 9.99
CA TRP A 459 10.41 -4.59 10.14
C TRP A 459 9.55 -4.15 11.35
N HIS A 460 10.02 -3.16 12.10
CA HIS A 460 9.26 -2.53 13.17
C HIS A 460 9.59 -1.04 13.23
N ARG A 461 8.66 -0.26 13.77
CA ARG A 461 8.88 1.16 14.01
C ARG A 461 9.90 1.32 15.13
N GLU A 462 10.97 2.07 14.87
CA GLU A 462 11.91 2.46 15.91
C GLU A 462 11.20 3.37 16.92
N SER A 463 11.33 3.08 18.22
CA SER A 463 10.93 4.02 19.27
C SER A 463 11.66 5.33 19.00
N SER A 464 10.95 6.47 19.02
CA SER A 464 11.57 7.79 18.95
C SER A 464 12.71 7.84 19.96
N LYS A 465 13.97 7.81 19.49
CA LYS A 465 15.13 7.86 20.37
C LYS A 465 14.96 9.08 21.26
N ARG A 466 14.87 8.89 22.59
CA ARG A 466 14.99 9.99 23.54
C ARG A 466 16.23 10.79 23.10
N LYS A 467 16.07 12.07 22.77
CA LYS A 467 17.21 12.91 22.37
C LYS A 467 18.21 12.84 23.52
N ALA A 468 19.33 12.16 23.30
CA ALA A 468 20.47 12.17 24.19
C ALA A 468 21.19 13.52 24.06
N SER A 469 20.51 14.62 24.40
CA SER A 469 21.09 15.96 24.41
C SER A 469 21.52 16.43 25.80
N ASP A 470 21.17 15.71 26.86
CA ASP A 470 21.54 16.10 28.24
C ASP A 470 22.63 15.22 28.86
N THR A 471 23.61 14.77 28.07
CA THR A 471 24.97 14.46 28.56
C THR A 471 25.94 14.20 27.40
N TYR A 472 26.80 15.19 27.12
CA TYR A 472 28.10 15.14 26.45
C TYR A 472 28.26 14.45 25.07
N ALA A 473 28.28 15.31 24.03
CA ALA A 473 29.27 15.44 22.95
C ALA A 473 29.77 14.21 22.12
N ALA A 474 29.22 14.13 20.90
CA ALA A 474 29.87 14.10 19.58
C ALA A 474 30.99 13.07 19.22
N ARG A 475 30.64 12.20 18.25
CA ARG A 475 31.31 11.89 16.95
C ARG A 475 30.71 10.57 16.42
N SER A 476 30.53 10.24 15.13
CA SER A 476 30.61 10.90 13.81
C SER A 476 30.13 9.84 12.80
N SER A 477 29.14 10.16 11.94
CA SER A 477 28.93 9.66 10.55
C SER A 477 28.74 8.14 10.29
N LEU A 478 27.92 7.59 9.38
CA LEU A 478 26.89 8.02 8.41
C LEU A 478 26.27 6.73 7.81
N ASN A 479 25.06 6.85 7.24
CA ASN A 479 24.35 5.96 6.30
C ASN A 479 23.63 4.70 6.84
N VAL A 480 22.35 4.86 7.17
CA VAL A 480 21.32 3.82 7.04
C VAL A 480 20.19 4.37 6.16
N ILE A 481 19.92 3.65 5.08
CA ILE A 481 18.84 3.90 4.12
C ILE A 481 17.50 3.77 4.86
N ARG A 482 16.73 4.86 4.91
CA ARG A 482 15.33 4.85 5.34
C ARG A 482 14.48 4.49 4.14
N GLU A 483 13.71 3.41 4.25
CA GLU A 483 12.53 3.21 3.42
C GLU A 483 11.46 4.17 3.95
N ASP A 484 11.24 5.27 3.21
CA ASP A 484 10.25 6.29 3.54
C ASP A 484 8.83 5.72 3.38
N ASP A 485 8.16 5.54 4.52
CA ASP A 485 6.71 5.61 4.63
C ASP A 485 6.32 7.10 4.55
N ASN A 486 5.81 7.52 3.40
CA ASN A 486 5.21 8.83 3.19
C ASN A 486 3.92 8.93 4.01
N ASP A 487 4.03 9.44 5.23
CA ASP A 487 2.90 9.95 5.99
C ASP A 487 3.27 11.32 6.56
N LYS A 488 3.12 12.35 5.71
CA LYS A 488 3.28 13.74 6.09
C LYS A 488 1.96 14.25 6.65
N ASN A 489 1.85 14.20 7.98
CA ASN A 489 1.18 15.20 8.82
C ASN A 489 1.72 15.04 10.25
N ILE A 490 2.95 15.49 10.47
CA ILE A 490 3.44 15.74 11.83
C ILE A 490 2.78 17.04 12.27
N VAL A 491 1.65 16.93 12.97
CA VAL A 491 1.23 17.99 13.88
C VAL A 491 2.14 17.84 15.09
N ASP A 492 2.99 18.84 15.29
CA ASP A 492 3.92 18.93 16.41
C ASP A 492 3.11 19.19 17.68
N ASP A 493 2.70 18.11 18.37
CA ASP A 493 2.03 18.19 19.68
C ASP A 493 3.10 18.51 20.74
N SER A 494 3.52 19.78 20.74
CA SER A 494 4.52 20.35 21.61
C SER A 494 3.93 20.74 22.95
N ASP A 495 3.56 19.76 23.76
CA ASP A 495 3.31 19.95 25.19
C ASP A 495 4.13 18.92 25.99
N SER A 496 5.43 19.19 26.10
CA SER A 496 6.32 18.57 27.09
C SER A 496 6.66 19.59 28.17
N ASN A 497 5.70 19.87 29.06
CA ASN A 497 6.03 20.32 30.40
C ASN A 497 6.35 19.08 31.24
N CYS A 498 7.64 18.76 31.37
CA CYS A 498 8.10 17.73 32.29
C CYS A 498 7.99 18.25 33.73
N ILE A 499 7.14 17.60 34.51
CA ILE A 499 7.19 17.61 35.97
C ILE A 499 7.99 16.37 36.35
N ASP A 500 8.99 16.53 37.21
CA ASP A 500 9.75 15.42 37.80
C ASP A 500 8.78 14.46 38.51
N VAL A 501 8.70 13.20 38.05
CA VAL A 501 7.94 12.13 38.71
C VAL A 501 8.87 10.99 39.09
N ASP A 502 8.68 10.53 40.33
CA ASP A 502 9.43 9.55 41.13
C ASP A 502 10.29 8.51 40.38
N ALA A 503 11.50 8.29 40.92
CA ALA A 503 12.54 7.39 40.43
C ALA A 503 12.21 5.87 40.41
N ASN A 504 10.95 5.49 40.62
CA ASN A 504 10.49 4.09 40.69
C ASN A 504 9.48 3.67 39.61
N THR A 505 9.06 4.57 38.73
CA THR A 505 8.05 4.27 37.69
C THR A 505 8.70 3.94 36.34
N VAL A 506 8.26 2.84 35.71
CA VAL A 506 8.73 2.40 34.38
C VAL A 506 7.84 3.04 33.32
N PHE A 507 8.35 4.07 32.67
CA PHE A 507 7.71 4.69 31.52
C PHE A 507 7.97 3.91 30.23
N VAL A 508 6.91 3.66 29.44
CA VAL A 508 7.01 2.89 28.19
C VAL A 508 6.12 3.50 27.13
N THR A 509 6.65 3.64 25.92
CA THR A 509 5.92 4.19 24.78
C THR A 509 4.93 3.18 24.19
N LYS A 510 3.89 3.66 23.49
CA LYS A 510 2.96 2.80 22.75
C LYS A 510 3.64 1.90 21.71
N ASP A 511 4.72 2.39 21.09
CA ASP A 511 5.48 1.63 20.10
C ASP A 511 6.24 0.46 20.77
N GLU A 512 6.79 0.68 21.96
CA GLU A 512 7.42 -0.35 22.79
C GLU A 512 6.41 -1.38 23.32
N VAL A 513 5.20 -0.95 23.73
CA VAL A 513 4.10 -1.85 24.10
C VAL A 513 3.76 -2.80 22.95
N ALA A 514 3.65 -2.28 21.72
CA ALA A 514 3.37 -3.10 20.54
C ALA A 514 4.48 -4.15 20.30
N GLN A 515 5.75 -3.76 20.37
CA GLN A 515 6.85 -4.74 20.21
C GLN A 515 6.90 -5.77 21.33
N ALA A 516 6.64 -5.34 22.58
CA ALA A 516 6.59 -6.23 23.73
C ALA A 516 5.43 -7.23 23.62
N PHE A 517 4.28 -6.83 23.07
CA PHE A 517 3.16 -7.74 22.81
C PHE A 517 3.53 -8.84 21.79
N SER A 518 4.14 -8.48 20.66
CA SER A 518 4.62 -9.48 19.69
C SER A 518 5.61 -10.47 20.32
N HIS A 519 6.56 -9.97 21.11
CA HIS A 519 7.51 -10.82 21.83
C HIS A 519 6.83 -11.70 22.88
N PHE A 520 5.92 -11.14 23.68
CA PHE A 520 5.11 -11.87 24.66
C PHE A 520 4.35 -13.04 24.03
N SER A 521 3.69 -12.80 22.88
CA SER A 521 2.86 -13.81 22.23
C SER A 521 3.64 -15.09 21.90
N TYR A 522 4.93 -14.96 21.58
CA TYR A 522 5.83 -16.08 21.33
C TYR A 522 6.07 -16.92 22.58
N PHE A 523 6.33 -16.29 23.72
CA PHE A 523 6.53 -17.01 24.98
C PHE A 523 5.23 -17.56 25.55
N HIS A 524 4.16 -16.79 25.48
CA HIS A 524 2.82 -17.18 25.94
C HIS A 524 2.30 -18.43 25.22
N SER A 525 2.62 -18.58 23.93
CA SER A 525 2.28 -19.77 23.14
C SER A 525 3.23 -20.97 23.33
N GLY A 526 4.18 -20.90 24.27
CA GLY A 526 5.19 -21.94 24.45
C GLY A 526 6.18 -22.03 23.27
N LYS A 527 6.52 -20.88 22.67
CA LYS A 527 7.44 -20.74 21.53
C LYS A 527 6.93 -21.36 20.22
N GLN A 528 5.62 -21.46 20.06
CA GLN A 528 4.99 -22.08 18.89
C GLN A 528 4.38 -21.06 17.92
N ALA A 529 3.93 -19.91 18.41
CA ALA A 529 3.22 -18.91 17.62
C ALA A 529 3.69 -17.50 17.96
N LEU A 530 3.99 -16.68 16.96
CA LEU A 530 4.31 -15.26 17.12
C LEU A 530 3.28 -14.41 16.37
N ILE A 531 2.71 -13.42 17.05
CA ILE A 531 1.75 -12.47 16.49
C ILE A 531 2.49 -11.20 16.08
N CYS A 532 2.31 -10.79 14.82
CA CYS A 532 2.95 -9.63 14.20
C CYS A 532 2.01 -9.00 13.18
N ASP A 533 2.54 -8.10 12.34
CA ASP A 533 1.76 -7.22 11.48
C ASP A 533 0.76 -6.39 12.31
N LEU A 534 1.24 -5.87 13.44
CA LEU A 534 0.43 -5.09 14.36
C LEU A 534 0.07 -3.76 13.70
N GLN A 535 -1.20 -3.57 13.39
CA GLN A 535 -1.72 -2.41 12.69
C GLN A 535 -3.12 -2.05 13.19
N GLY A 536 -3.49 -0.77 13.14
CA GLY A 536 -4.74 -0.27 13.68
C GLY A 536 -4.63 1.18 14.13
N VAL A 537 -5.39 1.58 15.15
CA VAL A 537 -5.42 2.96 15.65
C VAL A 537 -5.06 3.00 17.13
N TYR A 538 -4.27 4.00 17.53
CA TYR A 538 -4.07 4.35 18.93
C TYR A 538 -5.17 5.30 19.41
N ASP A 539 -6.07 4.78 20.22
CA ASP A 539 -7.09 5.53 20.94
C ASP A 539 -6.46 6.20 22.16
N ARG A 540 -6.04 7.46 21.98
CA ARG A 540 -5.37 8.25 23.02
C ARG A 540 -6.25 8.44 24.27
N PRO A 541 -7.54 8.82 24.17
CA PRO A 541 -8.42 8.95 25.33
C PRO A 541 -8.48 7.68 26.19
N ASN A 542 -8.57 6.51 25.58
CA ASN A 542 -8.65 5.23 26.30
C ASN A 542 -7.29 4.55 26.50
N ARG A 543 -6.19 5.20 26.07
CA ARG A 543 -4.81 4.70 26.09
C ARG A 543 -4.72 3.27 25.54
N ARG A 544 -5.33 3.05 24.38
CA ARG A 544 -5.52 1.70 23.83
C ARG A 544 -5.04 1.59 22.39
N LEU A 545 -4.24 0.57 22.13
CA LEU A 545 -3.87 0.16 20.78
C LEU A 545 -4.96 -0.80 20.27
N ASN A 546 -5.86 -0.28 19.44
CA ASN A 546 -6.91 -1.06 18.81
C ASN A 546 -6.38 -1.63 17.50
N PHE A 547 -5.92 -2.88 17.56
CA PHE A 547 -5.39 -3.62 16.43
C PHE A 547 -6.48 -4.33 15.64
N THR A 548 -6.20 -4.50 14.36
CA THR A 548 -6.95 -5.39 13.48
C THR A 548 -5.98 -6.10 12.56
N ASP A 549 -6.47 -7.15 11.92
CA ASP A 549 -5.76 -7.81 10.85
C ASP A 549 -4.33 -8.33 11.17
N PRO A 550 -4.15 -9.12 12.24
CA PRO A 550 -2.85 -9.65 12.61
C PRO A 550 -2.38 -10.78 11.70
N VAL A 551 -1.06 -10.97 11.67
CA VAL A 551 -0.40 -12.17 11.15
C VAL A 551 0.09 -13.05 12.30
N ILE A 552 -0.14 -14.36 12.20
CA ILE A 552 0.43 -15.35 13.13
C ILE A 552 1.42 -16.23 12.39
N HIS A 553 2.69 -16.14 12.77
CA HIS A 553 3.70 -17.11 12.37
C HIS A 553 3.65 -18.33 13.28
N TYR A 554 3.54 -19.53 12.72
CA TYR A 554 3.43 -20.77 13.49
C TYR A 554 4.51 -21.77 13.12
N HIS A 555 5.16 -22.33 14.15
CA HIS A 555 6.15 -23.37 13.96
C HIS A 555 6.17 -24.36 15.12
N VAL A 556 6.05 -25.65 14.79
CA VAL A 556 6.26 -26.74 15.75
C VAL A 556 7.15 -27.80 15.10
N THR A 557 8.26 -28.11 15.75
CA THR A 557 9.15 -29.20 15.34
C THR A 557 8.52 -30.53 15.78
N THR A 558 8.01 -31.32 14.84
CA THR A 558 7.51 -32.66 15.16
C THR A 558 8.66 -33.68 15.21
N LYS A 559 8.52 -34.74 16.02
CA LYS A 559 9.51 -35.84 16.14
C LYS A 559 9.88 -36.54 14.81
N LYS A 560 9.12 -36.28 13.73
CA LYS A 560 9.36 -36.82 12.38
C LYS A 560 9.96 -35.80 11.39
N GLY A 561 10.44 -34.64 11.87
CA GLY A 561 11.10 -33.63 11.03
C GLY A 561 10.18 -32.86 10.06
N LYS A 562 8.87 -33.12 10.05
CA LYS A 562 7.91 -32.39 9.20
C LYS A 562 7.33 -31.20 9.99
N SER A 563 7.68 -29.97 9.57
CA SER A 563 7.01 -28.75 10.02
C SER A 563 5.75 -28.53 9.18
N ARG A 564 4.62 -28.21 9.82
CA ARG A 564 3.48 -27.61 9.09
C ARG A 564 3.88 -26.17 8.75
N ARG A 565 3.71 -25.75 7.50
CA ARG A 565 3.92 -24.37 7.04
C ARG A 565 2.57 -23.78 6.63
N GLY A 566 2.40 -22.47 6.75
CA GLY A 566 1.19 -21.78 6.30
C GLY A 566 -0.09 -22.17 7.04
N VAL A 567 0.01 -22.52 8.34
CA VAL A 567 -1.13 -23.03 9.13
C VAL A 567 -2.21 -21.96 9.23
N TYR A 568 -1.79 -20.70 9.39
CA TYR A 568 -2.67 -19.55 9.54
C TYR A 568 -2.84 -18.75 8.24
N GLY A 569 -2.52 -19.36 7.10
CA GLY A 569 -2.63 -18.74 5.79
C GLY A 569 -1.28 -18.33 5.21
N ARG A 570 -1.32 -17.51 4.16
CA ARG A 570 -0.16 -17.26 3.28
C ARG A 570 0.88 -16.32 3.90
N THR A 571 0.45 -15.47 4.81
CA THR A 571 1.32 -14.55 5.57
C THR A 571 2.04 -15.26 6.72
N ASP A 572 1.69 -16.52 7.02
CA ASP A 572 2.42 -17.36 7.98
C ASP A 572 3.73 -17.90 7.36
N HIS A 573 4.79 -17.12 7.52
CA HIS A 573 6.17 -17.51 7.15
C HIS A 573 6.84 -18.50 8.12
N GLY A 574 6.10 -19.05 9.08
CA GLY A 574 6.57 -20.03 10.06
C GLY A 574 7.87 -19.61 10.76
N HIS A 575 8.82 -20.54 10.84
CA HIS A 575 10.12 -20.29 11.49
C HIS A 575 10.90 -19.14 10.86
N LYS A 576 10.79 -18.92 9.54
CA LYS A 576 11.49 -17.82 8.86
C LYS A 576 10.95 -16.47 9.35
N GLY A 577 9.63 -16.33 9.43
CA GLY A 577 8.98 -15.11 9.95
C GLY A 577 9.34 -14.85 11.41
N ILE A 578 9.30 -15.89 12.26
CA ILE A 578 9.73 -15.81 13.66
C ILE A 578 11.20 -15.37 13.75
N SER A 579 12.09 -16.00 12.98
CA SER A 579 13.52 -15.66 12.97
C SER A 579 13.77 -14.23 12.51
N ASN A 580 13.05 -13.76 11.49
CA ASN A 580 13.17 -12.39 11.00
C ASN A 580 12.76 -11.37 12.06
N PHE A 581 11.65 -11.58 12.75
CA PHE A 581 11.26 -10.74 13.89
C PHE A 581 12.33 -10.74 14.98
N MET A 582 12.83 -11.91 15.38
CA MET A 582 13.82 -12.01 16.46
C MET A 582 15.18 -11.37 16.12
N LYS A 583 15.55 -11.31 14.82
CA LYS A 583 16.79 -10.66 14.38
C LYS A 583 16.77 -9.14 14.54
N THR A 584 15.60 -8.54 14.40
CA THR A 584 15.42 -7.09 14.43
C THR A 584 14.87 -6.61 15.77
N HIS A 585 14.18 -7.47 16.52
CA HIS A 585 13.59 -7.12 17.81
C HIS A 585 14.67 -6.81 18.86
N VAL A 586 14.59 -5.61 19.42
CA VAL A 586 15.35 -5.21 20.61
C VAL A 586 14.38 -5.21 21.80
N CYS A 587 14.72 -5.96 22.85
CA CYS A 587 13.90 -5.99 24.06
C CYS A 587 13.86 -4.61 24.73
N ASN A 588 12.67 -4.16 25.13
CA ASN A 588 12.48 -3.00 25.98
C ASN A 588 12.16 -3.42 27.42
N ALA A 589 11.94 -2.45 28.31
CA ALA A 589 11.67 -2.71 29.73
C ALA A 589 10.47 -3.64 29.95
N LEU A 590 9.41 -3.55 29.14
CA LEU A 590 8.24 -4.44 29.26
C LEU A 590 8.55 -5.88 28.91
N CYS A 591 9.40 -6.12 27.90
CA CYS A 591 9.71 -7.47 27.43
C CYS A 591 10.16 -8.37 28.58
N GLU A 592 10.96 -7.85 29.50
CA GLU A 592 11.44 -8.62 30.65
C GLU A 592 10.30 -9.00 31.61
N PHE A 593 9.42 -8.05 31.97
CA PHE A 593 8.30 -8.32 32.87
C PHE A 593 7.30 -9.29 32.27
N VAL A 594 6.93 -9.08 31.00
CA VAL A 594 5.88 -9.88 30.35
C VAL A 594 6.36 -11.26 29.94
N THR A 595 7.67 -11.50 29.78
CA THR A 595 8.21 -12.83 29.44
C THR A 595 8.76 -13.62 30.65
N LYS A 596 9.01 -12.97 31.80
CA LYS A 596 9.37 -13.64 33.06
C LYS A 596 8.29 -14.64 33.49
N GLY A 597 8.71 -15.79 34.01
CA GLY A 597 7.81 -16.88 34.47
C GLY A 597 7.49 -17.96 33.44
N PHE A 598 7.81 -17.77 32.16
CA PHE A 598 7.66 -18.80 31.13
C PHE A 598 8.88 -19.76 31.01
N LYS A 599 9.66 -19.92 32.10
CA LYS A 599 10.79 -20.87 32.16
C LYS A 599 10.24 -22.31 32.16
N ILE A 600 10.69 -23.14 31.22
CA ILE A 600 10.43 -24.59 31.21
C ILE A 600 11.36 -25.24 32.27
N PRO A 601 10.90 -26.25 33.05
CA PRO A 601 11.80 -27.07 33.86
C PRO A 601 12.84 -27.74 32.96
N CYS A 602 14.12 -27.56 33.27
CA CYS A 602 15.18 -28.38 32.68
C CYS A 602 14.95 -29.84 33.08
N VAL A 603 14.49 -30.67 32.15
CA VAL A 603 14.53 -32.12 32.33
C VAL A 603 15.96 -32.58 32.04
N SER A 604 16.51 -33.34 33.00
CA SER A 604 17.78 -34.10 33.00
C SER A 604 19.06 -33.41 33.49
N HIS A 605 19.14 -33.24 34.80
CA HIS A 605 20.35 -33.55 35.56
C HIS A 605 19.98 -34.44 36.76
N LEU A 606 19.49 -35.65 36.47
CA LEU A 606 19.36 -36.72 37.46
C LEU A 606 19.62 -38.05 36.77
N LYS A 607 20.63 -38.77 37.31
CA LYS A 607 21.08 -40.15 37.03
C LYS A 607 22.16 -40.33 35.94
N ARG A 608 23.42 -40.28 36.38
CA ARG A 608 24.24 -41.50 36.63
C ARG A 608 25.59 -41.13 37.26
N GLN A 609 25.68 -41.26 38.58
CA GLN A 609 26.92 -41.55 39.31
C GLN A 609 26.69 -42.88 40.03
N LYS A 610 27.73 -43.75 40.03
CA LYS A 610 27.84 -45.10 40.61
C LYS A 610 27.07 -46.19 39.83
N CYS A 611 27.66 -47.31 39.40
CA CYS A 611 28.74 -48.10 39.96
C CYS A 611 29.70 -48.63 38.86
N ASN A 612 31.01 -48.59 39.14
CA ASN A 612 32.00 -49.54 38.67
C ASN A 612 32.90 -49.80 39.87
N GLU A 613 32.54 -50.81 40.65
CA GLU A 613 33.45 -51.61 41.48
C GLU A 613 33.17 -53.05 41.07
N ASP A 614 34.28 -53.79 40.89
CA ASP A 614 34.48 -55.15 40.40
C ASP A 614 34.48 -55.39 38.87
#